data_AF-A0A1I2EG17-F1
#
_entry.id   AF-A0A1I2EG17-F1
#
_cell.length_a   1.000
_cell.length_b   1.000
_cell.length_c   1.000
_cell.angle_alpha   90.00
_cell.angle_beta   90.00
_cell.angle_gamma   90.00
#
_symmetry.space_group_name_H-M   'P 1'
#
loop_
_entity.id
_entity.type
_entity.pdbx_description
1 polymer ?
#
loop_
_entity_poly.entity_id
_entity_poly.type
_entity_poly.pdbx_seq_one_letter_code
_entity_poly.pdbx_strand_id
1 'polypeptide(L)'
;MPTAVFQVAILADRADDSAALAHALDAAVRADLPAGREWLLQGRTELQAQVLDPALPTESDEATRAGPAGQGEARIPGPGAIEAAARRHAATYQLTLLGGLEGPVPDAPAEALHARLRDALHAAQIPYQVLYGDMQARVRQASSALMALAGVRRAKAAAAETQAPASAADRPLRMRSWGCEKCSDPECEHQLFQRLIAAR
;
A
#
# COMPACT_ATOMS: atom_id res chain seq x y z
N MET A 1 -1.76 5.63 32.78
CA MET A 1 -0.93 4.92 31.79
C MET A 1 -1.19 5.58 30.45
N PRO A 2 -0.17 6.10 29.73
CA PRO A 2 -0.40 6.72 28.43
C PRO A 2 -0.86 5.65 27.42
N THR A 3 -1.91 5.95 26.66
CA THR A 3 -2.40 5.11 25.57
C THR A 3 -1.41 5.18 24.41
N ALA A 4 -0.97 4.03 23.89
CA ALA A 4 -0.15 4.00 22.68
C ALA A 4 -1.05 4.08 21.45
N VAL A 5 -0.88 5.14 20.66
CA VAL A 5 -1.68 5.39 19.45
C VAL A 5 -0.87 5.02 18.21
N PHE A 6 -1.41 4.10 17.41
CA PHE A 6 -0.80 3.68 16.15
C PHE A 6 -1.45 4.41 14.97
N GLN A 7 -0.66 5.25 14.31
CA GLN A 7 -1.07 6.01 13.14
C GLN A 7 -0.91 5.17 11.88
N VAL A 8 -2.02 4.87 11.20
CA VAL A 8 -2.02 4.05 9.97
C VAL A 8 -2.63 4.84 8.83
N ALA A 9 -1.89 4.98 7.74
CA ALA A 9 -2.38 5.57 6.51
C ALA A 9 -2.91 4.50 5.56
N ILE A 10 -4.05 4.79 4.92
CA ILE A 10 -4.64 3.97 3.87
C ILE A 10 -4.73 4.84 2.61
N LEU A 11 -4.03 4.40 1.56
CA LEU A 11 -3.94 5.06 0.27
C LEU A 11 -4.64 4.24 -0.81
N ALA A 12 -5.27 4.91 -1.76
CA ALA A 12 -5.86 4.30 -2.95
C ALA A 12 -5.88 5.31 -4.11
N ASP A 13 -6.07 4.81 -5.33
CA ASP A 13 -6.26 5.64 -6.53
C ASP A 13 -7.53 6.49 -6.45
N ARG A 14 -8.54 6.03 -5.70
CA ARG A 14 -9.73 6.82 -5.36
C ARG A 14 -9.80 7.14 -3.86
N ALA A 15 -10.14 8.40 -3.58
CA ALA A 15 -10.30 8.89 -2.22
C ALA A 15 -11.42 8.15 -1.45
N ASP A 16 -12.51 7.81 -2.13
CA ASP A 16 -13.64 7.11 -1.53
C ASP A 16 -13.29 5.66 -1.15
N ASP A 17 -12.45 4.99 -1.94
CA ASP A 17 -12.03 3.61 -1.67
C ASP A 17 -11.13 3.53 -0.43
N SER A 18 -10.23 4.50 -0.27
CA SER A 18 -9.40 4.59 0.94
C SER A 18 -10.23 4.83 2.21
N ALA A 19 -11.29 5.65 2.12
CA ALA A 19 -12.19 5.92 3.23
C ALA A 19 -13.08 4.72 3.57
N ALA A 20 -13.61 4.04 2.55
CA ALA A 20 -14.41 2.82 2.72
C ALA A 20 -13.60 1.71 3.39
N LEU A 21 -12.34 1.51 2.96
CA LEU A 21 -11.45 0.53 3.58
C LEU A 21 -11.09 0.92 5.03
N ALA A 22 -10.84 2.20 5.31
CA ALA A 22 -10.57 2.67 6.68
C ALA A 22 -11.75 2.38 7.62
N HIS A 23 -12.97 2.67 7.18
CA HIS A 23 -14.18 2.40 7.95
C HIS A 23 -14.41 0.89 8.17
N ALA A 24 -14.26 0.08 7.12
CA ALA A 24 -14.41 -1.37 7.21
C ALA A 24 -13.34 -2.00 8.12
N LEU A 25 -12.11 -1.49 8.06
CA LEU A 25 -11.02 -1.95 8.91
C LEU A 25 -11.25 -1.58 10.36
N ASP A 26 -11.66 -0.34 10.65
CA ASP A 26 -11.97 0.12 12.01
C ASP A 26 -12.99 -0.79 12.69
N ALA A 27 -14.09 -1.09 11.99
CA ALA A 27 -15.12 -2.01 12.47
C ALA A 27 -14.56 -3.42 12.76
N ALA A 28 -13.58 -3.89 11.98
CA ALA A 28 -13.01 -5.22 12.10
C ALA A 28 -11.97 -5.35 13.23
N VAL A 29 -11.21 -4.29 13.54
CA VAL A 29 -10.08 -4.37 14.49
C VAL A 29 -10.37 -3.78 15.87
N ARG A 30 -11.45 -3.01 16.02
CA ARG A 30 -11.80 -2.32 17.27
C ARG A 30 -11.90 -3.27 18.47
N ALA A 31 -12.36 -4.51 18.26
CA ALA A 31 -12.49 -5.51 19.32
C ALA A 31 -11.18 -6.25 19.65
N ASP A 32 -10.17 -6.17 18.79
CA ASP A 32 -8.96 -7.00 18.86
C ASP A 32 -7.75 -6.27 19.48
N LEU A 33 -7.89 -4.99 19.83
CA LEU A 33 -6.83 -4.19 20.43
C LEU A 33 -6.60 -4.58 21.90
N PRO A 34 -5.34 -4.83 22.31
CA PRO A 34 -5.01 -4.91 23.73
C PRO A 34 -5.35 -3.60 24.45
N ALA A 35 -5.73 -3.71 25.73
CA ALA A 35 -6.05 -2.55 26.56
C ALA A 35 -4.91 -1.50 26.56
N GLY A 36 -5.28 -0.22 26.47
CA GLY A 36 -4.32 0.89 26.45
C GLY A 36 -3.66 1.14 25.08
N ARG A 37 -4.22 0.60 24.00
CA ARG A 37 -3.78 0.86 22.63
C ARG A 37 -4.94 1.30 21.75
N GLU A 38 -4.64 2.13 20.77
CA GLU A 38 -5.63 2.70 19.85
C GLU A 38 -5.08 2.72 18.42
N TRP A 39 -5.95 2.40 17.45
CA TRP A 39 -5.67 2.61 16.03
C TRP A 39 -6.21 3.96 15.61
N LEU A 40 -5.39 4.79 14.97
CA LEU A 40 -5.87 5.94 14.20
C LEU A 40 -5.73 5.64 12.71
N LEU A 41 -6.84 5.20 12.11
CA LEU A 41 -6.90 4.85 10.70
C LEU A 41 -7.28 6.08 9.89
N GLN A 42 -6.41 6.52 8.99
CA GLN A 42 -6.67 7.66 8.12
C GLN A 42 -6.74 7.25 6.65
N GLY A 43 -7.94 7.36 6.09
CA GLY A 43 -8.13 7.45 4.64
C GLY A 43 -7.93 8.90 4.17
N ARG A 44 -7.55 9.10 2.91
CA ARG A 44 -7.38 10.43 2.28
C ARG A 44 -6.30 11.30 2.96
N THR A 45 -5.06 10.80 3.00
CA THR A 45 -3.93 11.57 3.54
C THR A 45 -3.60 12.78 2.65
N GLU A 46 -2.84 13.73 3.21
CA GLU A 46 -2.33 14.86 2.43
C GLU A 46 -1.50 14.38 1.23
N LEU A 47 -0.66 13.35 1.40
CA LEU A 47 0.11 12.75 0.30
C LEU A 47 -0.81 12.25 -0.82
N GLN A 48 -1.89 11.53 -0.49
CA GLN A 48 -2.86 11.09 -1.49
C GLN A 48 -3.54 12.29 -2.15
N ALA A 49 -3.97 13.29 -1.38
CA ALA A 49 -4.60 14.49 -1.95
C ALA A 49 -3.68 15.23 -2.94
N GLN A 50 -2.39 15.35 -2.61
CA GLN A 50 -1.40 15.93 -3.52
C GLN A 50 -1.22 15.07 -4.77
N VAL A 51 -1.11 13.74 -4.65
CA VAL A 51 -0.90 12.87 -5.82
C VAL A 51 -2.13 12.81 -6.73
N LEU A 52 -3.33 12.83 -6.15
CA LEU A 52 -4.60 12.79 -6.89
C LEU A 52 -5.04 14.15 -7.42
N ASP A 53 -4.27 15.23 -7.20
CA ASP A 53 -4.63 16.55 -7.71
C ASP A 53 -4.64 16.56 -9.25
N PRO A 54 -5.78 16.86 -9.89
CA PRO A 54 -5.90 16.88 -11.35
C PRO A 54 -5.08 17.98 -12.02
N ALA A 55 -4.59 18.98 -11.26
CA ALA A 55 -3.74 20.05 -11.79
C ALA A 55 -2.28 19.62 -12.02
N LEU A 56 -1.90 18.41 -11.60
CA LEU A 56 -0.55 17.89 -11.84
C LEU A 56 -0.43 17.41 -13.30
N PRO A 57 0.59 17.88 -14.04
CA PRO A 57 0.82 17.41 -15.40
C PRO A 57 1.08 15.91 -15.37
N THR A 58 0.44 15.18 -16.28
CA THR A 58 0.83 13.81 -16.58
C THR A 58 2.06 13.83 -17.49
N GLU A 59 2.91 12.81 -17.49
CA GLU A 59 4.09 12.77 -18.39
C GLU A 59 3.70 12.91 -19.88
N SER A 60 2.46 12.57 -20.22
CA SER A 60 1.82 12.82 -21.52
C SER A 60 1.73 14.31 -21.91
N ASP A 61 1.65 15.21 -20.92
CA ASP A 61 1.48 16.65 -21.11
C ASP A 61 2.82 17.39 -21.30
N GLU A 62 3.94 16.84 -20.81
CA GLU A 62 5.28 17.44 -20.96
C GLU A 62 5.80 17.36 -22.39
N ALA A 63 5.40 16.34 -23.16
CA ALA A 63 5.78 16.20 -24.56
C ALA A 63 5.19 17.30 -25.49
N THR A 64 4.22 18.09 -25.01
CA THR A 64 3.51 19.10 -25.84
C THR A 64 3.89 20.56 -25.53
N ARG A 65 4.63 20.87 -24.45
CA ARG A 65 4.89 22.27 -24.07
C ARG A 65 6.25 22.80 -24.53
N ALA A 66 6.33 23.13 -25.81
CA ALA A 66 7.19 24.19 -26.32
C ALA A 66 6.31 25.36 -26.83
N GLY A 67 5.94 26.29 -25.95
CA GLY A 67 5.16 27.48 -26.29
C GLY A 67 5.07 28.49 -25.15
N PRO A 68 5.11 29.82 -25.41
CA PRO A 68 5.51 30.81 -24.43
C PRO A 68 4.39 31.23 -23.46
N ALA A 69 4.84 31.74 -22.31
CA ALA A 69 4.10 32.08 -21.11
C ALA A 69 2.96 33.10 -21.30
N GLY A 70 1.83 32.82 -20.63
CA GLY A 70 0.70 33.72 -20.43
C GLY A 70 0.08 33.45 -19.05
N GLN A 71 -0.26 34.52 -18.33
CA GLN A 71 -0.40 34.60 -16.88
C GLN A 71 -1.75 34.11 -16.33
N GLY A 72 -1.69 33.48 -15.15
CA GLY A 72 -2.83 33.00 -14.36
C GLY A 72 -2.38 31.90 -13.41
N GLU A 73 -1.60 32.24 -12.38
CA GLU A 73 -1.01 31.28 -11.44
C GLU A 73 -2.09 30.64 -10.53
N ALA A 74 -2.83 29.68 -11.07
CA ALA A 74 -3.23 28.53 -10.28
C ALA A 74 -1.94 27.87 -9.82
N ARG A 75 -1.71 27.82 -8.49
CA ARG A 75 -0.51 27.22 -7.91
C ARG A 75 -0.53 25.72 -8.20
N ILE A 76 0.05 25.34 -9.35
CA ILE A 76 0.33 23.95 -9.68
C ILE A 76 1.16 23.39 -8.52
N PRO A 77 0.75 22.30 -7.87
CA PRO A 77 1.59 21.63 -6.91
C PRO A 77 2.88 21.24 -7.62
N GLY A 78 3.96 21.97 -7.38
CA GLY A 78 5.27 21.58 -7.90
C GLY A 78 5.69 20.23 -7.29
N PRO A 79 6.66 19.53 -7.88
CA PRO A 79 7.22 18.28 -7.32
C PRO A 79 7.59 18.39 -5.82
N GLY A 80 7.99 19.58 -5.36
CA GLY A 80 8.27 19.85 -3.95
C GLY A 80 7.06 19.75 -3.00
N ALA A 81 5.82 19.89 -3.48
CA ALA A 81 4.62 19.73 -2.66
C ALA A 81 4.37 18.26 -2.31
N ILE A 82 4.54 17.36 -3.28
CA ILE A 82 4.43 15.91 -3.09
C ILE A 82 5.53 15.43 -2.15
N GLU A 83 6.78 15.85 -2.36
CA GLU A 83 7.87 15.51 -1.45
C GLU A 83 7.63 16.01 -0.01
N ALA A 84 7.15 17.24 0.15
CA ALA A 84 6.86 17.78 1.47
C ALA A 84 5.73 17.01 2.16
N ALA A 85 4.68 16.63 1.42
CA ALA A 85 3.60 15.79 1.91
C ALA A 85 4.10 14.38 2.26
N ALA A 86 5.00 13.80 1.46
CA ALA A 86 5.60 12.50 1.72
C ALA A 86 6.47 12.52 2.99
N ARG A 87 7.28 13.57 3.20
CA ARG A 87 8.04 13.73 4.45
C ARG A 87 7.14 13.83 5.68
N ARG A 88 6.05 14.60 5.60
CA ARG A 88 5.06 14.67 6.69
C ARG A 88 4.39 13.33 6.92
N HIS A 89 4.07 12.61 5.85
CA HIS A 89 3.50 11.26 5.91
C HIS A 89 4.43 10.30 6.64
N ALA A 90 5.71 10.25 6.27
CA ALA A 90 6.72 9.40 6.90
C ALA A 90 6.90 9.69 8.40
N ALA A 91 6.80 10.96 8.79
CA ALA A 91 6.91 11.36 10.21
C ALA A 91 5.64 11.05 11.03
N THR A 92 4.49 10.90 10.37
CA THR A 92 3.19 10.76 11.04
C THR A 92 2.78 9.30 11.18
N TYR A 93 2.89 8.52 10.11
CA TYR A 93 2.32 7.18 10.04
C TYR A 93 3.36 6.09 10.24
N GLN A 94 3.00 5.09 11.04
CA GLN A 94 3.86 3.95 11.37
C GLN A 94 3.67 2.79 10.39
N LEU A 95 2.53 2.78 9.69
CA LEU A 95 2.20 1.81 8.64
C LEU A 95 1.46 2.52 7.51
N THR A 96 1.87 2.23 6.28
CA THR A 96 1.20 2.68 5.07
C THR A 96 0.63 1.48 4.33
N LEU A 97 -0.66 1.51 4.06
CA LEU A 97 -1.40 0.53 3.27
C LEU A 97 -1.79 1.14 1.94
N LEU A 98 -1.58 0.41 0.84
CA LEU A 98 -1.93 0.85 -0.52
C LEU A 98 -2.92 -0.14 -1.14
N GLY A 99 -4.10 0.33 -1.53
CA GLY A 99 -5.06 -0.49 -2.29
C GLY A 99 -4.50 -0.83 -3.67
N GLY A 100 -4.48 -2.11 -4.01
CA GLY A 100 -4.13 -2.58 -5.36
C GLY A 100 -5.19 -2.21 -6.38
N LEU A 101 -4.80 -2.14 -7.65
CA LEU A 101 -5.75 -2.09 -8.76
C LEU A 101 -6.29 -3.51 -9.02
N GLU A 102 -7.59 -3.62 -9.30
CA GLU A 102 -8.25 -4.89 -9.59
C GLU A 102 -8.84 -4.87 -11.00
N GLY A 103 -8.96 -6.05 -11.61
CA GLY A 103 -9.55 -6.25 -12.93
C GLY A 103 -8.54 -6.75 -13.96
N PRO A 104 -9.02 -7.34 -15.07
CA PRO A 104 -8.15 -7.89 -16.11
C PRO A 104 -7.37 -6.82 -16.89
N VAL A 105 -7.91 -5.59 -16.95
CA VAL A 105 -7.26 -4.40 -17.50
C VAL A 105 -7.70 -3.24 -16.62
N PRO A 106 -6.81 -2.69 -15.79
CA PRO A 106 -7.13 -1.50 -15.01
C PRO A 106 -7.35 -0.30 -15.94
N ASP A 107 -8.15 0.66 -15.50
CA ASP A 107 -8.36 1.90 -16.25
C ASP A 107 -7.05 2.71 -16.29
N ALA A 108 -6.64 3.19 -17.47
CA ALA A 108 -5.34 3.86 -17.66
C ALA A 108 -5.11 5.07 -16.71
N PRO A 109 -6.11 5.91 -16.38
CA PRO A 109 -5.99 6.92 -15.34
C PRO A 109 -5.74 6.35 -13.96
N ALA A 110 -6.38 5.23 -13.60
CA ALA A 110 -6.18 4.57 -12.31
C ALA A 110 -4.76 3.96 -12.21
N GLU A 111 -4.24 3.40 -13.31
CA GLU A 111 -2.83 2.95 -13.40
C GLU A 111 -1.86 4.10 -13.16
N ALA A 112 -2.05 5.22 -13.87
CA ALA A 112 -1.19 6.39 -13.73
C ALA A 112 -1.20 6.95 -12.30
N LEU A 113 -2.37 7.07 -11.67
CA LEU A 113 -2.47 7.53 -10.29
C LEU A 113 -1.84 6.54 -9.29
N HIS A 114 -2.04 5.25 -9.49
CA HIS A 114 -1.42 4.21 -8.66
C HIS A 114 0.11 4.22 -8.81
N ALA A 115 0.63 4.37 -10.03
CA ALA A 115 2.06 4.51 -10.29
C ALA A 115 2.64 5.73 -9.57
N ARG A 116 2.00 6.89 -9.70
CA ARG A 116 2.43 8.13 -9.02
C ARG A 116 2.42 8.00 -7.50
N LEU A 117 1.45 7.30 -6.91
CA LEU A 117 1.45 7.02 -5.47
C LEU A 117 2.68 6.17 -5.08
N ARG A 118 2.99 5.13 -5.86
CA ARG A 118 4.16 4.28 -5.61
C ARG A 118 5.46 5.06 -5.78
N ASP A 119 5.58 5.90 -6.79
CA ASP A 119 6.77 6.72 -7.03
C ASP A 119 6.99 7.71 -5.89
N ALA A 120 5.93 8.37 -5.41
CA ALA A 120 6.02 9.28 -4.27
C ALA A 120 6.45 8.55 -2.97
N LEU A 121 5.90 7.36 -2.71
CA LEU A 121 6.30 6.54 -1.57
C LEU A 121 7.75 6.05 -1.69
N HIS A 122 8.16 5.62 -2.88
CA HIS A 122 9.49 5.11 -3.15
C HIS A 122 10.56 6.21 -3.06
N ALA A 123 10.31 7.37 -3.67
CA ALA A 123 11.21 8.52 -3.60
C ALA A 123 11.42 9.00 -2.16
N ALA A 124 10.38 8.89 -1.31
CA ALA A 124 10.47 9.23 0.10
C ALA A 124 10.90 8.06 1.01
N GLN A 125 11.25 6.90 0.43
CA GLN A 125 11.63 5.67 1.15
C GLN A 125 10.61 5.22 2.21
N ILE A 126 9.32 5.44 1.95
CA ILE A 126 8.24 5.06 2.85
C ILE A 126 7.87 3.61 2.59
N PRO A 127 8.05 2.68 3.56
CA PRO A 127 7.62 1.31 3.39
C PRO A 127 6.09 1.24 3.37
N TYR A 128 5.55 0.42 2.45
CA TYR A 128 4.11 0.20 2.33
C TYR A 128 3.76 -1.26 2.04
N GLN A 129 2.54 -1.65 2.36
CA GLN A 129 1.96 -2.94 1.99
C GLN A 129 0.82 -2.73 1.00
N VAL A 130 0.89 -3.43 -0.14
CA VAL A 130 -0.19 -3.45 -1.12
C VAL A 130 -1.26 -4.47 -0.73
N LEU A 131 -2.53 -4.08 -0.80
CA LEU A 131 -3.68 -4.89 -0.46
C LEU A 131 -4.47 -5.23 -1.72
N TYR A 132 -4.57 -6.52 -2.03
CA TYR A 132 -5.25 -7.01 -3.23
C TYR A 132 -6.56 -7.73 -2.92
N GLY A 133 -7.38 -7.93 -3.95
CA GLY A 133 -8.66 -8.62 -3.91
C GLY A 133 -9.80 -7.70 -3.48
N ASP A 134 -10.94 -8.31 -3.19
CA ASP A 134 -12.14 -7.60 -2.73
C ASP A 134 -11.95 -6.92 -1.35
N MET A 135 -12.95 -6.12 -0.96
CA MET A 135 -12.95 -5.41 0.32
C MET A 135 -12.70 -6.34 1.53
N GLN A 136 -13.26 -7.54 1.53
CA GLN A 136 -13.09 -8.49 2.63
C GLN A 136 -11.65 -9.03 2.68
N ALA A 137 -11.07 -9.35 1.53
CA ALA A 137 -9.67 -9.76 1.41
C ALA A 137 -8.71 -8.65 1.85
N ARG A 138 -8.98 -7.39 1.48
CA ARG A 138 -8.18 -6.23 1.90
C ARG A 138 -8.25 -6.00 3.41
N VAL A 139 -9.45 -6.08 4.02
CA VAL A 139 -9.62 -5.96 5.47
C VAL A 139 -8.87 -7.06 6.23
N ARG A 140 -8.89 -8.31 5.74
CA ARG A 140 -8.13 -9.41 6.36
C ARG A 140 -6.61 -9.17 6.29
N GLN A 141 -6.10 -8.73 5.14
CA GLN A 141 -4.68 -8.41 4.96
C GLN A 141 -4.26 -7.25 5.85
N ALA A 142 -5.03 -6.15 5.85
CA ALA A 142 -4.78 -4.98 6.67
C ALA A 142 -4.82 -5.33 8.17
N SER A 143 -5.85 -6.04 8.62
CA SER A 143 -5.94 -6.54 10.01
C SER A 143 -4.71 -7.33 10.43
N SER A 144 -4.17 -8.18 9.55
CA SER A 144 -2.95 -8.94 9.81
C SER A 144 -1.74 -8.02 9.98
N ALA A 145 -1.60 -7.00 9.14
CA ALA A 145 -0.51 -6.02 9.23
C ALA A 145 -0.59 -5.16 10.50
N LEU A 146 -1.78 -4.74 10.89
CA LEU A 146 -2.01 -3.99 12.14
C LEU A 146 -1.61 -4.84 13.34
N MET A 147 -2.06 -6.10 13.41
CA MET A 147 -1.69 -6.98 14.53
C MET A 147 -0.17 -7.22 14.61
N ALA A 148 0.49 -7.36 13.46
CA ALA A 148 1.95 -7.45 13.39
C ALA A 148 2.64 -6.17 13.90
N LEU A 149 2.15 -4.98 13.52
CA LEU A 149 2.65 -3.69 14.02
C LEU A 149 2.48 -3.55 15.54
N ALA A 150 1.36 -4.02 16.09
CA ALA A 150 1.13 -4.08 17.53
C ALA A 150 1.99 -5.16 18.23
N GLY A 151 2.77 -5.97 17.52
CA GLY A 151 3.47 -7.11 18.10
C GLY A 151 2.53 -8.20 18.64
N VAL A 152 1.25 -8.16 18.26
CA VAL A 152 0.24 -9.17 18.59
C VAL A 152 0.33 -10.24 17.53
N ARG A 153 1.04 -11.33 17.83
CA ARG A 153 0.99 -12.52 16.97
C ARG A 153 -0.36 -13.19 17.16
N ARG A 154 -1.30 -12.97 16.24
CA ARG A 154 -2.46 -13.86 16.13
C ARG A 154 -1.94 -15.28 15.97
N ALA A 155 -2.38 -16.19 16.84
CA ALA A 155 -2.37 -17.60 16.49
C ALA A 155 -3.08 -17.69 15.15
N LYS A 156 -2.34 -18.13 14.13
CA LYS A 156 -2.76 -18.12 12.74
C LYS A 156 -4.08 -18.86 12.62
N ALA A 157 -5.21 -18.15 12.63
CA ALA A 157 -6.50 -18.74 12.37
C ALA A 157 -6.44 -19.24 10.92
N ALA A 158 -6.49 -20.56 10.79
CA ALA A 158 -6.48 -21.26 9.53
C ALA A 158 -7.71 -20.82 8.71
N ALA A 159 -7.51 -19.86 7.82
CA ALA A 159 -8.47 -19.49 6.78
C ALA A 159 -7.78 -19.61 5.42
N ALA A 160 -7.31 -20.82 5.14
CA ALA A 160 -7.10 -21.43 3.83
C ALA A 160 -6.69 -22.88 4.08
N GLU A 161 -7.59 -23.64 4.70
CA GLU A 161 -7.44 -25.07 4.90
C GLU A 161 -8.60 -25.78 4.21
N THR A 162 -8.65 -25.65 2.89
CA THR A 162 -9.18 -26.71 2.05
C THR A 162 -8.00 -27.59 1.67
N GLN A 163 -7.81 -28.62 2.51
CA GLN A 163 -7.09 -29.87 2.28
C GLN A 163 -5.58 -29.81 2.03
N ALA A 164 -4.79 -30.04 3.08
CA ALA A 164 -3.70 -31.02 3.07
C ALA A 164 -3.31 -31.39 4.52
N PRO A 165 -3.10 -32.67 4.85
CA PRO A 165 -2.97 -33.15 6.23
C PRO A 165 -1.64 -32.73 6.88
N ALA A 166 -1.70 -32.71 8.21
CA ALA A 166 -0.63 -32.37 9.13
C ALA A 166 0.69 -33.12 8.85
N SER A 167 1.73 -32.38 8.48
CA SER A 167 3.12 -32.64 8.89
C SER A 167 3.88 -31.31 8.95
N ALA A 168 4.00 -30.79 10.16
CA ALA A 168 4.48 -29.43 10.45
C ALA A 168 6.01 -29.33 10.57
N ALA A 169 6.78 -30.17 9.88
CA ALA A 169 8.24 -30.20 10.03
C ALA A 169 9.03 -29.75 8.80
N ASP A 170 8.42 -29.66 7.60
CA ASP A 170 9.22 -29.52 6.37
C ASP A 170 8.59 -28.60 5.33
N ARG A 171 8.17 -27.41 5.77
CA ARG A 171 7.67 -26.38 4.85
C ARG A 171 8.79 -25.37 4.63
N PRO A 172 9.44 -25.33 3.45
CA PRO A 172 10.41 -24.28 3.16
C PRO A 172 9.72 -22.94 3.36
N LEU A 173 10.40 -22.05 4.10
CA LEU A 173 9.99 -20.67 4.35
C LEU A 173 9.32 -20.14 3.09
N ARG A 174 8.07 -19.70 3.20
CA ARG A 174 7.37 -19.07 2.07
C ARG A 174 8.31 -18.03 1.50
N MET A 175 8.71 -18.28 0.27
CA MET A 175 9.76 -17.59 -0.46
C MET A 175 9.29 -16.18 -0.78
N ARG A 176 9.33 -15.28 0.21
CA ARG A 176 9.71 -13.90 -0.06
C ARG A 176 11.21 -13.97 -0.24
N SER A 177 11.66 -13.91 -1.48
CA SER A 177 13.07 -13.71 -1.81
C SER A 177 13.50 -12.37 -1.21
N TRP A 178 13.92 -12.42 0.05
CA TRP A 178 14.66 -11.37 0.70
C TRP A 178 15.99 -11.25 -0.07
N GLY A 179 16.00 -10.43 -1.13
CA GLY A 179 17.13 -10.31 -2.05
C GLY A 179 16.80 -9.94 -3.50
N CYS A 180 15.53 -9.95 -3.92
CA CYS A 180 15.16 -9.40 -5.23
C CYS A 180 14.59 -7.99 -5.07
N GLU A 181 15.42 -6.97 -5.36
CA GLU A 181 15.01 -5.56 -5.32
C GLU A 181 14.03 -5.21 -6.46
N LYS A 182 14.02 -6.00 -7.54
CA LYS A 182 13.06 -5.86 -8.65
C LYS A 182 12.54 -7.22 -9.09
N CYS A 183 11.21 -7.36 -9.16
CA CYS A 183 10.56 -8.59 -9.66
C CYS A 183 10.86 -8.86 -11.13
N SER A 184 11.31 -7.86 -11.88
CA SER A 184 11.61 -7.91 -13.31
C SER A 184 13.05 -8.33 -13.62
N ASP A 185 13.83 -8.71 -12.61
CA ASP A 185 15.19 -9.19 -12.82
C ASP A 185 15.14 -10.60 -13.43
N PRO A 186 15.68 -10.80 -14.65
CA PRO A 186 15.67 -12.10 -15.31
C PRO A 186 16.30 -13.21 -14.46
N GLU A 187 17.30 -12.88 -13.65
CA GLU A 187 17.98 -13.83 -12.77
C GLU A 187 17.07 -14.28 -11.63
N CYS A 188 16.29 -13.36 -11.06
CA CYS A 188 15.35 -13.65 -9.98
C CYS A 188 14.17 -14.51 -10.48
N GLU A 189 13.61 -14.17 -11.64
CA GLU A 189 12.54 -14.94 -12.27
C GLU A 189 13.02 -16.36 -12.62
N HIS A 190 14.23 -16.48 -13.19
CA HIS A 190 14.81 -17.76 -13.54
C HIS A 190 14.98 -18.67 -12.31
N GLN A 191 15.49 -18.14 -11.19
CA GLN A 191 15.61 -18.90 -9.95
C GLN A 191 14.26 -19.31 -9.36
N LEU A 192 13.24 -18.44 -9.44
CA LEU A 192 11.89 -18.76 -8.99
C LEU A 192 11.30 -19.92 -9.82
N PHE A 193 11.39 -19.84 -11.15
CA PHE A 193 10.89 -20.88 -12.04
C PHE A 193 11.62 -22.20 -11.87
N GLN A 194 12.96 -22.19 -11.77
CA GLN A 194 13.72 -23.41 -11.52
C GLN A 194 13.31 -24.10 -10.23
N ARG A 195 13.10 -23.33 -9.15
CA ARG A 195 12.66 -23.88 -7.86
C ARG A 195 11.24 -24.43 -7.91
N LEU A 196 10.34 -23.81 -8.69
CA LEU A 196 8.98 -24.33 -8.90
C LEU A 196 8.97 -25.64 -9.71
N ILE A 197 9.85 -25.75 -10.71
CA ILE A 197 10.02 -26.99 -11.47
C ILE A 197 10.63 -28.09 -10.58
N ALA A 198 11.62 -27.75 -9.76
CA ALA A 198 12.27 -28.70 -8.84
C ALA A 198 11.37 -29.15 -7.67
N ALA A 199 10.33 -28.37 -7.35
CA ALA A 199 9.36 -28.68 -6.30
C ALA A 199 8.14 -29.50 -6.80
N ARG A 200 8.16 -29.93 -8.08
CA ARG A 200 7.19 -30.83 -8.68
C ARG A 200 7.69 -32.27 -8.65
#